data_AF-A0A544TTT5-F1
#
_entry.id   AF-A0A544TTT5-F1
#
_cell.length_a   1.000
_cell.length_b   1.000
_cell.length_c   1.000
_cell.angle_alpha   90.00
_cell.angle_beta   90.00
_cell.angle_gamma   90.00
#
_symmetry.space_group_name_H-M   'P 1'
#
loop_
_entity.id
_entity.type
_entity.pdbx_description
1 polymer ?
#
loop_
_entity_poly.entity_id
_entity_poly.type
_entity_poly.pdbx_seq_one_letter_code
_entity_poly.pdbx_strand_id
1 'polypeptide(L)'
;MDRLTQSYFENLEAEDKDLQFEAFGNIKAATNEKVDWAYEVWDQLKGWLTDRDNHRRSRAAQFLSRLAISDPEKRMLNDFSALWEVTKDPKFVTARHSLQSIWRVGLAGPEQKEMVVNSLVDRFINGNEEKNYTLIRFDIIQCLRNLHDEIKDEEIKQIALELIEKEEDPKYKKKYATVWKKA
;
A
#
# COMPACT_ATOMS: atom_id res chain seq x y z
N MET A 1 19.77 -13.12 -1.73
CA MET A 1 19.57 -12.04 -2.71
C MET A 1 20.73 -12.04 -3.70
N ASP A 2 20.47 -11.83 -4.99
CA ASP A 2 21.55 -11.68 -5.97
C ASP A 2 22.24 -10.30 -5.86
N ARG A 3 23.44 -10.18 -6.45
CA ARG A 3 24.23 -8.94 -6.37
C ARG A 3 23.54 -7.75 -7.05
N LEU A 4 22.75 -8.00 -8.08
CA LEU A 4 22.07 -6.93 -8.82
C LEU A 4 20.96 -6.32 -7.96
N THR A 5 20.14 -7.15 -7.34
CA THR A 5 19.07 -6.76 -6.42
C THR A 5 19.66 -6.04 -5.21
N GLN A 6 20.76 -6.56 -4.65
CA GLN A 6 21.48 -5.89 -3.57
C GLN A 6 21.93 -4.47 -3.98
N SER A 7 22.51 -4.31 -5.18
CA SER A 7 22.93 -3.00 -5.68
C SER A 7 21.78 -2.02 -5.83
N TYR A 8 20.56 -2.48 -6.14
CA TYR A 8 19.39 -1.61 -6.16
C TYR A 8 19.06 -1.09 -4.76
N PHE A 9 19.12 -1.92 -3.72
CA PHE A 9 18.90 -1.45 -2.35
C PHE A 9 19.97 -0.44 -1.90
N GLU A 10 21.23 -0.63 -2.29
CA GLU A 10 22.31 0.33 -2.05
C GLU A 10 22.06 1.65 -2.80
N ASN A 11 21.63 1.58 -4.06
CA ASN A 11 21.34 2.75 -4.90
C ASN A 11 20.14 3.58 -4.43
N LEU A 12 19.27 3.04 -3.56
CA LEU A 12 18.22 3.86 -2.91
C LEU A 12 18.83 4.98 -2.05
N GLU A 13 20.06 4.80 -1.57
CA GLU A 13 20.77 5.76 -0.71
C GLU A 13 21.79 6.60 -1.48
N ALA A 14 21.89 6.43 -2.81
CA ALA A 14 22.79 7.21 -3.66
C ALA A 14 22.41 8.70 -3.64
N GLU A 15 23.37 9.61 -3.83
CA GLU A 15 23.05 11.05 -3.99
C GLU A 15 22.35 11.34 -5.33
N ASP A 16 22.60 10.51 -6.34
CA ASP A 16 22.02 10.61 -7.68
C ASP A 16 20.55 10.16 -7.67
N LYS A 17 19.65 11.06 -8.06
CA LYS A 17 18.20 10.82 -8.10
C LYS A 17 17.77 9.88 -9.21
N ASP A 18 18.50 9.82 -10.32
CA ASP A 18 18.19 8.93 -11.44
C ASP A 18 18.53 7.49 -11.03
N LEU A 19 19.66 7.28 -10.36
CA LEU A 19 20.01 5.99 -9.76
C LEU A 19 18.98 5.54 -8.72
N GLN A 20 18.55 6.44 -7.84
CA GLN A 20 17.50 6.15 -6.87
C GLN A 20 16.17 5.75 -7.54
N PHE A 21 15.79 6.46 -8.61
CA PHE A 21 14.55 6.21 -9.34
C PHE A 21 14.59 4.87 -10.07
N GLU A 22 15.69 4.57 -10.75
CA GLU A 22 15.92 3.29 -11.41
C GLU A 22 15.90 2.13 -10.41
N ALA A 23 16.63 2.26 -9.30
CA ALA A 23 16.65 1.26 -8.23
C ALA A 23 15.24 1.00 -7.67
N PHE A 24 14.50 2.07 -7.38
CA PHE A 24 13.12 1.98 -6.92
C PHE A 24 12.24 1.23 -7.93
N GLY A 25 12.35 1.55 -9.22
CA GLY A 25 11.62 0.90 -10.30
C GLY A 25 11.92 -0.60 -10.40
N ASN A 26 13.19 -0.99 -10.32
CA ASN A 26 13.62 -2.38 -10.41
C ASN A 26 13.15 -3.22 -9.20
N ILE A 27 13.28 -2.71 -7.98
CA ILE A 27 12.77 -3.40 -6.77
C ILE A 27 11.25 -3.54 -6.86
N LYS A 28 10.55 -2.48 -7.28
CA LYS A 28 9.09 -2.51 -7.45
C LYS A 28 8.66 -3.55 -8.49
N ALA A 29 9.42 -3.70 -9.58
CA ALA A 29 9.16 -4.69 -10.62
C ALA A 29 9.41 -6.13 -10.14
N ALA A 30 10.54 -6.37 -9.46
CA ALA A 30 10.88 -7.68 -8.91
C ALA A 30 9.80 -8.17 -7.92
N THR A 31 9.25 -7.27 -7.11
CA THR A 31 8.21 -7.55 -6.11
C THR A 31 6.78 -7.59 -6.68
N ASN A 32 6.62 -7.67 -8.00
CA ASN A 32 5.34 -8.08 -8.59
C ASN A 32 5.11 -9.59 -8.46
N GLU A 33 6.19 -10.37 -8.36
CA GLU A 33 6.15 -11.80 -8.14
C GLU A 33 6.76 -12.15 -6.78
N LYS A 34 6.63 -13.40 -6.36
CA LYS A 34 7.28 -13.88 -5.14
C LYS A 34 8.80 -13.87 -5.31
N VAL A 35 9.50 -13.39 -4.29
CA VAL A 35 10.96 -13.34 -4.21
C VAL A 35 11.46 -14.14 -3.02
N ASP A 36 12.68 -14.67 -3.12
CA ASP A 36 13.32 -15.47 -2.05
C ASP A 36 14.06 -14.62 -1.01
N TRP A 37 14.34 -13.36 -1.34
CA TRP A 37 15.13 -12.44 -0.51
C TRP A 37 14.30 -11.52 0.40
N ALA A 38 12.98 -11.70 0.47
CA ALA A 38 12.11 -10.79 1.23
C ALA A 38 12.57 -10.57 2.68
N TYR A 39 13.01 -11.64 3.36
CA TYR A 39 13.50 -11.57 4.73
C TYR A 39 14.92 -11.02 4.89
N GLU A 40 15.70 -10.92 3.82
CA GLU A 40 17.02 -10.26 3.87
C GLU A 40 16.89 -8.74 4.05
N VAL A 41 15.78 -8.15 3.60
CA VAL A 41 15.53 -6.70 3.69
C VAL A 41 14.40 -6.32 4.63
N TRP A 42 13.62 -7.29 5.12
CA TRP A 42 12.40 -7.04 5.90
C TRP A 42 12.64 -6.16 7.12
N ASP A 43 13.62 -6.53 7.95
CA ASP A 43 13.88 -5.82 9.22
C ASP A 43 14.43 -4.41 8.99
N GLN A 44 15.23 -4.21 7.93
CA GLN A 44 15.67 -2.88 7.50
C GLN A 44 14.48 -2.02 7.07
N LEU A 45 13.60 -2.55 6.21
CA LEU A 45 12.41 -1.82 5.75
C LEU A 45 11.46 -1.52 6.91
N LYS A 46 11.29 -2.45 7.85
CA LYS A 46 10.50 -2.24 9.06
C LYS A 46 11.09 -1.09 9.90
N GLY A 47 12.41 -1.06 10.10
CA GLY A 47 13.09 0.05 10.77
C GLY A 47 12.90 1.39 10.05
N TRP A 48 12.85 1.37 8.72
CA TRP A 48 12.61 2.57 7.91
C TRP A 48 11.20 3.14 8.00
N LEU A 49 10.20 2.40 8.50
CA LEU A 49 8.83 2.92 8.66
C LEU A 49 8.75 4.12 9.61
N THR A 50 9.72 4.26 10.52
CA THR A 50 9.82 5.37 11.48
C THR A 50 11.05 6.26 11.26
N ASP A 51 11.71 6.17 10.11
CA ASP A 51 12.90 6.97 9.81
C ASP A 51 12.55 8.47 9.78
N ARG A 52 13.51 9.34 10.13
CA ARG A 52 13.37 10.80 9.99
C ARG A 52 13.14 11.22 8.54
N ASP A 53 13.75 10.51 7.60
CA ASP A 53 13.60 10.74 6.16
C ASP A 53 12.27 10.16 5.66
N ASN A 54 11.43 11.05 5.12
CA ASN A 54 10.13 10.69 4.58
C ASN A 54 10.23 9.84 3.30
N HIS A 55 11.35 9.88 2.58
CA HIS A 55 11.59 9.02 1.43
C HIS A 55 11.79 7.57 1.85
N ARG A 56 12.59 7.33 2.91
CA ARG A 56 12.75 5.99 3.50
C ARG A 56 11.43 5.44 4.01
N ARG A 57 10.65 6.22 4.76
CA ARG A 57 9.31 5.80 5.22
C ARG A 57 8.40 5.41 4.05
N SER A 58 8.36 6.25 3.00
CA SER A 58 7.54 5.99 1.82
C SER A 58 7.99 4.75 1.03
N ARG A 59 9.30 4.52 0.88
CA ARG A 59 9.85 3.35 0.20
C ARG A 59 9.58 2.08 0.99
N ALA A 60 9.85 2.12 2.30
CA ALA A 60 9.57 1.02 3.22
C ALA A 60 8.12 0.56 3.15
N ALA A 61 7.17 1.50 3.25
CA ALA A 61 5.76 1.15 3.21
C ALA A 61 5.35 0.52 1.87
N GLN A 62 5.84 1.06 0.75
CA GLN A 62 5.55 0.52 -0.57
C GLN A 62 6.17 -0.87 -0.80
N PHE A 63 7.41 -1.07 -0.37
CA PHE A 63 8.11 -2.35 -0.54
C PHE A 63 7.58 -3.43 0.39
N LEU A 64 7.35 -3.14 1.68
CA LEU A 64 6.74 -4.11 2.60
C LEU A 64 5.34 -4.53 2.14
N SER A 65 4.53 -3.59 1.65
CA SER A 65 3.21 -3.93 1.10
C SER A 65 3.29 -4.92 -0.06
N ARG A 66 4.33 -4.80 -0.89
CA ARG A 66 4.57 -5.69 -2.03
C ARG A 66 5.16 -7.03 -1.61
N LEU A 67 6.14 -7.00 -0.70
CA LEU A 67 6.85 -8.19 -0.21
C LEU A 67 5.95 -9.11 0.62
N ALA A 68 4.77 -8.67 1.04
CA ALA A 68 3.80 -9.51 1.75
C ALA A 68 3.48 -10.83 1.00
N ILE A 69 3.47 -10.86 -0.33
CA ILE A 69 3.26 -12.11 -1.10
C ILE A 69 4.42 -13.11 -0.96
N SER A 70 5.57 -12.65 -0.49
CA SER A 70 6.80 -13.39 -0.26
C SER A 70 7.05 -13.66 1.23
N ASP A 71 6.01 -13.56 2.06
CA ASP A 71 6.08 -13.70 3.52
C ASP A 71 5.38 -15.00 4.00
N PRO A 72 6.00 -16.18 3.83
CA PRO A 72 5.42 -17.46 4.27
C PRO A 72 5.23 -17.56 5.79
N GLU A 73 6.03 -16.85 6.59
CA GLU A 73 5.94 -16.78 8.05
C GLU A 73 4.86 -15.81 8.55
N LYS A 74 4.18 -15.08 7.64
CA LYS A 74 3.13 -14.10 7.94
C LYS A 74 3.57 -13.01 8.92
N ARG A 75 4.84 -12.58 8.87
CA ARG A 75 5.37 -11.43 9.64
C ARG A 75 4.52 -10.17 9.46
N MET A 76 3.95 -9.99 8.28
CA MET A 76 3.07 -8.86 7.97
C MET A 76 1.90 -8.75 8.95
N LEU A 77 1.35 -9.85 9.47
CA LEU A 77 0.24 -9.77 10.43
C LEU A 77 0.64 -9.02 11.71
N ASN A 78 1.89 -9.20 12.16
CA ASN A 78 2.42 -8.52 13.34
C ASN A 78 2.89 -7.10 13.00
N ASP A 79 3.45 -6.90 11.81
CA ASP A 79 4.07 -5.65 11.40
C ASP A 79 3.10 -4.67 10.72
N PHE A 80 1.88 -5.11 10.41
CA PHE A 80 0.89 -4.32 9.69
C PHE A 80 0.55 -3.02 10.40
N SER A 81 0.49 -3.02 11.74
CA SER A 81 0.21 -1.79 12.51
C SER A 81 1.23 -0.69 12.21
N ALA A 82 2.53 -1.02 12.22
CA ALA A 82 3.59 -0.08 11.89
C ALA A 82 3.52 0.39 10.43
N LEU A 83 3.21 -0.52 9.51
CA LEU A 83 3.01 -0.20 8.09
C LEU A 83 1.81 0.73 7.87
N TRP A 84 0.69 0.45 8.54
CA TRP A 84 -0.56 1.19 8.44
C TRP A 84 -0.42 2.63 8.94
N GLU A 85 0.36 2.86 10.00
CA GLU A 85 0.61 4.22 10.51
C GLU A 85 1.31 5.12 9.48
N VAL A 86 2.15 4.57 8.58
CA VAL A 86 2.74 5.36 7.49
C VAL A 86 1.69 5.82 6.48
N THR A 87 0.51 5.18 6.39
CA THR A 87 -0.61 5.68 5.58
C THR A 87 -1.24 6.96 6.14
N LYS A 88 -0.85 7.38 7.35
CA LYS A 88 -1.29 8.58 8.07
C LYS A 88 -0.13 9.56 8.29
N ASP A 89 0.97 9.41 7.55
CA ASP A 89 2.19 10.21 7.71
C ASP A 89 1.92 11.73 7.68
N PRO A 90 2.62 12.54 8.53
CA PRO A 90 2.50 13.99 8.49
C PRO A 90 2.91 14.59 7.13
N LYS A 91 3.77 13.91 6.35
CA LYS A 91 4.05 14.26 4.96
C LYS A 91 3.01 13.60 4.07
N PHE A 92 2.09 14.43 3.57
CA PHE A 92 1.00 13.99 2.70
C PHE A 92 1.42 13.06 1.54
N VAL A 93 2.54 13.34 0.86
CA VAL A 93 3.02 12.49 -0.25
C VAL A 93 3.43 11.09 0.24
N THR A 94 4.08 11.01 1.40
CA THR A 94 4.44 9.75 2.05
C THR A 94 3.20 8.98 2.47
N ALA A 95 2.23 9.64 3.12
CA ALA A 95 0.95 9.04 3.50
C ALA A 95 0.22 8.45 2.29
N ARG A 96 0.15 9.22 1.21
CA ARG A 96 -0.56 8.85 0.00
C ARG A 96 0.07 7.66 -0.72
N HIS A 97 1.39 7.68 -0.96
CA HIS A 97 2.06 6.55 -1.63
C HIS A 97 1.96 5.25 -0.82
N SER A 98 2.00 5.36 0.51
CA SER A 98 1.84 4.23 1.42
C SER A 98 0.42 3.67 1.33
N LEU A 99 -0.60 4.53 1.42
CA LEU A 99 -2.00 4.14 1.27
C LEU A 99 -2.26 3.46 -0.08
N GLN A 100 -1.79 4.04 -1.18
CA GLN A 100 -2.00 3.50 -2.53
C GLN A 100 -1.34 2.13 -2.79
N SER A 101 -0.40 1.71 -1.94
CA SER A 101 0.27 0.42 -2.05
C SER A 101 -0.27 -0.63 -1.08
N ILE A 102 -1.00 -0.23 -0.03
CA ILE A 102 -1.37 -1.10 1.09
C ILE A 102 -2.21 -2.31 0.67
N TRP A 103 -3.00 -2.16 -0.40
CA TRP A 103 -3.85 -3.23 -0.93
C TRP A 103 -3.07 -4.49 -1.30
N ARG A 104 -1.77 -4.37 -1.63
CA ARG A 104 -0.92 -5.52 -1.96
C ARG A 104 -0.66 -6.46 -0.79
N VAL A 105 -0.78 -5.99 0.45
CA VAL A 105 -0.76 -6.87 1.62
C VAL A 105 -1.87 -7.91 1.53
N GLY A 106 -3.04 -7.54 1.00
CA GLY A 106 -4.18 -8.45 0.83
C GLY A 106 -3.95 -9.60 -0.15
N LEU A 107 -2.90 -9.54 -0.98
CA LEU A 107 -2.54 -10.62 -1.89
C LEU A 107 -1.79 -11.78 -1.18
N ALA A 108 -1.32 -11.57 0.04
CA ALA A 108 -0.52 -12.55 0.78
C ALA A 108 -1.35 -13.73 1.30
N GLY A 109 -2.66 -13.54 1.50
CA GLY A 109 -3.54 -14.56 2.05
C GLY A 109 -4.83 -13.99 2.65
N PRO A 110 -5.77 -14.87 3.06
CA PRO A 110 -7.07 -14.47 3.56
C PRO A 110 -7.02 -13.61 4.84
N GLU A 111 -6.12 -13.90 5.78
CA GLU A 111 -5.96 -13.09 7.01
C GLU A 111 -5.47 -11.66 6.69
N GLN A 112 -4.53 -11.54 5.76
CA GLN A 112 -4.01 -10.25 5.31
C GLN A 112 -5.05 -9.47 4.49
N LYS A 113 -5.84 -10.18 3.67
CA LYS A 113 -6.97 -9.60 2.92
C LYS A 113 -7.97 -8.98 3.88
N GLU A 114 -8.43 -9.74 4.88
CA GLU A 114 -9.36 -9.28 5.89
C GLU A 114 -8.82 -8.06 6.66
N MET A 115 -7.57 -8.14 7.13
CA MET A 115 -6.90 -7.05 7.84
C MET A 115 -6.87 -5.74 7.05
N VAL A 116 -6.49 -5.82 5.77
CA VAL A 116 -6.43 -4.65 4.87
C VAL A 116 -7.82 -4.09 4.60
N VAL A 117 -8.79 -4.95 4.24
CA VAL A 117 -10.15 -4.53 3.91
C VAL A 117 -10.81 -3.87 5.12
N ASN A 118 -10.70 -4.47 6.31
CA ASN A 118 -11.25 -3.90 7.54
C ASN A 118 -10.64 -2.53 7.86
N SER A 119 -9.33 -2.39 7.70
CA SER A 119 -8.62 -1.11 7.95
C SER A 119 -9.02 -0.01 6.95
N LEU A 120 -9.20 -0.38 5.68
CA LEU A 120 -9.67 0.53 4.63
C LEU A 120 -11.12 0.97 4.87
N VAL A 121 -12.00 0.03 5.23
CA VAL A 121 -13.42 0.29 5.53
C VAL A 121 -13.55 1.21 6.74
N ASP A 122 -12.86 0.89 7.84
CA ASP A 122 -12.85 1.70 9.06
C ASP A 122 -12.44 3.14 8.77
N ARG A 123 -11.31 3.34 8.08
CA ARG A 123 -10.82 4.67 7.74
C ARG A 123 -11.75 5.42 6.77
N PHE A 124 -12.40 4.74 5.84
CA PHE A 124 -13.39 5.38 4.96
C PHE A 124 -14.57 5.94 5.77
N ILE A 125 -15.09 5.15 6.71
CA ILE A 125 -16.26 5.50 7.52
C ILE A 125 -15.91 6.56 8.56
N ASN A 126 -14.82 6.36 9.30
CA ASN A 126 -14.49 7.14 10.51
C ASN A 126 -13.45 8.25 10.27
N GLY A 127 -12.82 8.33 9.09
CA GLY A 127 -11.74 9.29 8.78
C GLY A 127 -12.20 10.62 8.16
N ASN A 128 -13.46 11.02 8.32
CA ASN A 128 -14.01 12.24 7.68
C ASN A 128 -13.42 13.57 8.23
N GLU A 129 -12.80 13.55 9.41
CA GLU A 129 -12.10 14.70 9.99
C GLU A 129 -10.66 14.86 9.47
N GLU A 130 -10.14 13.87 8.73
CA GLU A 130 -8.78 13.94 8.19
C GLU A 130 -8.63 15.06 7.15
N LYS A 131 -7.48 15.73 7.17
CA LYS A 131 -7.11 16.64 6.10
C LYS A 131 -7.08 15.87 4.78
N ASN A 132 -7.83 16.35 3.78
CA ASN A 132 -8.01 15.70 2.48
C ASN A 132 -8.80 14.36 2.55
N TYR A 133 -9.71 14.16 3.50
CA TYR A 133 -10.49 12.92 3.64
C TYR A 133 -11.16 12.46 2.33
N THR A 134 -11.63 13.37 1.48
CA THR A 134 -12.27 13.00 0.20
C THR A 134 -11.28 12.38 -0.80
N LEU A 135 -10.01 12.77 -0.74
CA LEU A 135 -8.95 12.16 -1.52
C LEU A 135 -8.52 10.81 -0.93
N ILE A 136 -8.44 10.72 0.40
CA ILE A 136 -8.17 9.47 1.11
C ILE A 136 -9.25 8.43 0.79
N ARG A 137 -10.53 8.80 0.87
CA ARG A 137 -11.67 7.97 0.46
C ARG A 137 -11.56 7.51 -0.99
N PHE A 138 -11.18 8.40 -1.91
CA PHE A 138 -10.94 8.01 -3.30
C PHE A 138 -9.81 6.98 -3.42
N ASP A 139 -8.67 7.21 -2.76
CA ASP A 139 -7.54 6.28 -2.79
C ASP A 139 -7.90 4.92 -2.12
N ILE A 140 -8.74 4.91 -1.09
CA ILE A 140 -9.31 3.69 -0.49
C ILE A 140 -10.15 2.90 -1.50
N ILE A 141 -11.07 3.56 -2.20
CA ILE A 141 -11.90 2.91 -3.24
C ILE A 141 -11.00 2.36 -4.36
N GLN A 142 -9.93 3.06 -4.73
CA GLN A 142 -8.94 2.57 -5.69
C GLN A 142 -8.18 1.34 -5.16
N CYS A 143 -7.83 1.31 -3.87
CA CYS A 143 -7.18 0.15 -3.24
C CYS A 143 -8.07 -1.10 -3.31
N LEU A 144 -9.36 -0.97 -2.95
CA LEU A 144 -10.33 -2.05 -3.07
C LEU A 144 -10.46 -2.53 -4.53
N ARG A 145 -10.49 -1.60 -5.48
CA ARG A 145 -10.52 -1.94 -6.91
C ARG A 145 -9.28 -2.71 -7.36
N ASN A 146 -8.09 -2.27 -6.98
CA ASN A 146 -6.85 -2.93 -7.34
C ASN A 146 -6.79 -4.36 -6.78
N LEU A 147 -7.19 -4.54 -5.52
CA LEU A 147 -7.23 -5.85 -4.89
C LEU A 147 -8.23 -6.77 -5.60
N HIS A 148 -9.46 -6.29 -5.85
CA HIS A 148 -10.44 -7.03 -6.64
C HIS A 148 -9.91 -7.41 -8.02
N ASP A 149 -9.20 -6.51 -8.71
CA ASP A 149 -8.71 -6.80 -10.06
C ASP A 149 -7.67 -7.93 -10.09
N GLU A 150 -6.91 -8.14 -9.03
CA GLU A 150 -5.97 -9.27 -8.92
C GLU A 150 -6.66 -10.57 -8.50
N ILE A 151 -7.53 -10.54 -7.48
CA ILE A 151 -8.08 -11.79 -6.90
C ILE A 151 -9.52 -12.13 -7.33
N LYS A 152 -10.18 -11.24 -8.07
CA LYS A 152 -11.57 -11.36 -8.57
C LYS A 152 -12.61 -11.70 -7.49
N ASP A 153 -12.40 -11.16 -6.30
CA ASP A 153 -13.30 -11.37 -5.16
C ASP A 153 -14.46 -10.35 -5.19
N GLU A 154 -15.65 -10.81 -5.56
CA GLU A 154 -16.85 -9.98 -5.67
C GLU A 154 -17.29 -9.36 -4.33
N GLU A 155 -16.89 -9.94 -3.18
CA GLU A 155 -17.16 -9.34 -1.86
C GLU A 155 -16.49 -7.97 -1.73
N ILE A 156 -15.25 -7.84 -2.22
CA ILE A 156 -14.50 -6.57 -2.19
C ILE A 156 -15.21 -5.49 -3.03
N LYS A 157 -15.75 -5.89 -4.17
CA LYS A 157 -16.53 -5.00 -5.03
C LYS A 157 -17.82 -4.57 -4.37
N GLN A 158 -18.54 -5.49 -3.73
CA GLN A 158 -19.75 -5.17 -2.97
C GLN A 158 -19.46 -4.18 -1.85
N ILE A 159 -18.41 -4.42 -1.05
CA ILE A 159 -17.94 -3.49 0.00
C ILE A 159 -17.65 -2.11 -0.59
N ALA A 160 -16.92 -2.03 -1.70
CA ALA A 160 -16.58 -0.75 -2.32
C ALA A 160 -17.83 0.02 -2.78
N LEU A 161 -18.82 -0.66 -3.38
CA LEU A 161 -20.08 -0.05 -3.80
C LEU A 161 -20.89 0.45 -2.60
N GLU A 162 -20.95 -0.31 -1.51
CA GLU A 162 -21.62 0.12 -0.28
C GLU A 162 -20.96 1.34 0.37
N LEU A 163 -19.62 1.41 0.38
CA LEU A 163 -18.90 2.58 0.84
C LEU A 163 -19.19 3.81 -0.03
N ILE A 164 -19.24 3.65 -1.36
CA ILE A 164 -19.61 4.73 -2.29
C ILE A 164 -21.02 5.24 -1.99
N GLU A 165 -21.96 4.35 -1.71
CA GLU A 165 -23.34 4.74 -1.42
C GLU A 165 -23.49 5.56 -0.14
N LYS A 166 -22.59 5.37 0.85
CA LYS A 166 -22.50 6.14 2.09
C LYS A 166 -21.95 7.56 1.92
N GLU A 167 -21.39 7.92 0.76
CA GLU A 167 -20.92 9.28 0.52
C GLU A 167 -22.11 10.23 0.31
N GLU A 168 -22.21 11.26 1.15
CA GLU A 168 -23.32 12.20 1.16
C GLU A 168 -23.15 13.30 0.10
N ASP A 169 -21.91 13.69 -0.21
CA ASP A 169 -21.65 14.68 -1.25
C ASP A 169 -21.82 14.04 -2.64
N PRO A 170 -22.82 14.47 -3.45
CA PRO A 170 -23.09 13.88 -4.76
C PRO A 170 -21.92 13.97 -5.74
N LYS A 171 -21.08 15.02 -5.61
CA LYS A 171 -19.88 15.19 -6.44
C LYS A 171 -18.87 14.09 -6.15
N TYR A 172 -18.59 13.83 -4.88
CA TYR A 172 -17.62 12.81 -4.48
C TYR A 172 -18.16 11.40 -4.65
N LYS A 173 -19.45 11.15 -4.36
CA LYS A 173 -20.11 9.88 -4.68
C LYS A 173 -19.97 9.52 -6.15
N LYS A 174 -20.26 10.48 -7.05
CA LYS A 174 -20.06 10.29 -8.50
C LYS A 174 -18.60 10.03 -8.86
N LYS A 175 -17.65 10.72 -8.22
CA LYS A 175 -16.21 10.55 -8.44
C LYS A 175 -15.73 9.16 -7.99
N TYR A 176 -16.13 8.69 -6.82
CA TYR A 176 -15.73 7.36 -6.35
C TYR A 176 -16.31 6.27 -7.24
N ALA A 177 -17.56 6.42 -7.68
CA ALA A 177 -18.19 5.51 -8.62
C ALA A 177 -17.45 5.39 -9.96
N THR A 178 -16.65 6.39 -10.39
CA THR A 178 -15.89 6.26 -11.65
C THR A 178 -14.80 5.20 -11.58
N VAL A 179 -14.29 4.88 -10.39
CA VAL A 179 -13.30 3.80 -10.19
C VAL A 179 -13.86 2.44 -10.64
N TRP A 180 -15.18 2.28 -10.55
CA TRP A 180 -15.88 1.03 -10.88
C TRP A 180 -16.69 1.10 -12.17
N LYS A 181 -16.74 2.27 -12.83
CA LYS A 181 -17.40 2.43 -14.13
C LYS A 181 -16.41 2.08 -15.23
N LYS A 182 -16.69 0.98 -15.93
CA LYS A 182 -15.90 0.35 -17.00
C LYS A 182 -14.78 -0.55 -16.46
N ALA A 183 -15.11 -1.83 -16.28
CA ALA A 183 -14.21 -2.94 -16.54
C ALA A 183 -14.70 -3.59 -17.84
#